data_AF-A0A7X8E371-F1
#
_entry.id   AF-A0A7X8E371-F1
#
_cell.length_a   1.000
_cell.length_b   1.000
_cell.length_c   1.000
_cell.angle_alpha   90.00
_cell.angle_beta   90.00
_cell.angle_gamma   90.00
#
_symmetry.space_group_name_H-M   'P 1'
#
loop_
_entity.id
_entity.type
_entity.pdbx_description
1 polymer ?
#
loop_
_entity_poly.entity_id
_entity_poly.type
_entity_poly.pdbx_seq_one_letter_code
_entity_poly.pdbx_strand_id
1 'polypeptide(L)' 'MRLFRRFPIETGEAYIEVKDYCEQNLSQDAGIYNRFHALIVQNGKEHCKKKMHCKGCPLEEACQKLSS' A
#
# COMPACT_ATOMS: atom_id res chain seq x y z
N MET A 1 2.64 7.73 1.56
CA MET A 1 1.99 6.75 2.47
C MET A 1 2.96 5.61 2.80
N ARG A 2 2.91 5.00 4.01
CA ARG A 2 3.94 4.04 4.47
C ARG A 2 4.07 2.78 3.60
N LEU A 3 2.95 2.19 3.17
CA LEU A 3 2.97 0.99 2.33
C LEU A 3 3.64 1.25 0.98
N PHE A 4 3.20 2.30 0.28
CA PHE A 4 3.73 2.70 -1.03
C PHE A 4 5.21 3.10 -1.03
N ARG A 5 5.75 3.56 0.12
CA ARG A 5 7.19 3.80 0.26
C ARG A 5 8.04 2.53 0.37
N ARG A 6 7.45 1.41 0.79
CA ARG A 6 8.17 0.16 1.11
C ARG A 6 7.93 -0.94 0.09
N PHE A 7 6.81 -0.85 -0.62
CA PHE A 7 6.42 -1.80 -1.64
C PHE A 7 6.91 -1.30 -3.01
N PRO A 8 7.45 -2.16 -3.88
CA PRO A 8 8.08 -1.75 -5.14
C PRO A 8 7.03 -1.36 -6.20
N ILE A 9 6.32 -0.26 -5.99
CA ILE A 9 5.46 0.37 -6.98
C ILE A 9 5.91 1.80 -7.18
N GLU A 10 6.03 2.20 -8.44
CA GLU A 10 6.31 3.57 -8.85
C GLU A 10 5.05 4.45 -8.77
N THR A 11 4.65 4.80 -7.54
CA THR A 11 3.50 5.70 -7.30
C THR A 11 3.88 7.14 -6.98
N GLY A 12 5.18 7.45 -6.86
CA GLY A 12 5.64 8.70 -6.23
C GLY A 12 5.51 8.68 -4.69
N GLU A 13 5.98 9.75 -4.04
CA GLU A 13 5.99 9.85 -2.57
C GLU A 13 4.83 10.70 -2.02
N ALA A 14 4.37 11.67 -2.80
CA ALA A 14 3.31 12.58 -2.40
C ALA A 14 1.96 11.88 -2.44
N TYR A 15 1.04 12.34 -1.60
CA TYR A 15 -0.32 11.81 -1.57
C TYR A 15 -1.02 11.92 -2.93
N ILE A 16 -0.80 13.02 -3.65
CA ILE A 16 -1.45 13.26 -4.94
C ILE A 16 -0.96 12.27 -6.01
N GLU A 17 0.33 11.98 -6.06
CA GLU A 17 0.90 11.01 -7.01
C GLU A 17 0.36 9.60 -6.73
N VAL A 18 0.30 9.21 -5.46
CA VAL A 18 -0.28 7.93 -5.04
C VAL A 18 -1.75 7.84 -5.41
N LYS A 19 -2.51 8.93 -5.20
CA LYS A 19 -3.93 9.01 -5.55
C LYS A 19 -4.10 8.86 -7.06
N ASP A 20 -3.38 9.65 -7.86
CA ASP A 20 -3.48 9.64 -9.32
C ASP A 20 -3.10 8.27 -9.89
N TYR A 21 -2.04 7.63 -9.35
CA TYR A 21 -1.68 6.26 -9.71
C TYR A 21 -2.83 5.28 -9.45
N CYS A 22 -3.48 5.37 -8.28
CA CYS A 22 -4.59 4.48 -7.95
C CYS A 22 -5.80 4.74 -8.84
N GLU A 23 -6.15 5.99 -9.12
CA GLU A 23 -7.29 6.35 -9.98
C GLU A 23 -7.05 5.97 -11.46
N GLN A 24 -5.80 5.93 -11.92
CA GLN A 24 -5.44 5.48 -13.28
C GLN A 24 -5.45 3.96 -13.43
N ASN A 25 -5.14 3.21 -12.36
CA ASN A 25 -4.97 1.75 -12.42
C ASN A 25 -6.19 0.96 -11.87
N LEU A 26 -7.08 1.61 -11.14
CA LEU A 26 -8.30 1.01 -10.62
C LEU A 26 -9.52 1.52 -11.38
N SER A 27 -10.58 0.72 -11.41
CA SER A 27 -11.86 1.18 -11.95
C SER A 27 -12.41 2.33 -11.10
N GLN A 28 -13.00 3.33 -11.76
CA GLN A 28 -13.63 4.49 -11.10
C GLN A 28 -14.92 4.11 -10.37
N ASP A 29 -14.77 3.36 -9.29
CA ASP A 29 -15.85 2.87 -8.44
C ASP A 29 -15.49 3.15 -6.96
N ALA A 30 -16.38 3.87 -6.29
CA ALA A 30 -16.16 4.26 -4.89
C ALA A 30 -16.06 3.04 -3.96
N GLY A 31 -16.74 1.94 -4.27
CA GLY A 31 -16.64 0.68 -3.52
C GLY A 31 -15.27 0.03 -3.65
N ILE A 32 -14.68 0.04 -4.85
CA ILE A 32 -13.30 -0.43 -5.08
C ILE A 32 -12.31 0.43 -4.30
N TYR A 33 -12.42 1.75 -4.36
CA TYR A 33 -11.53 2.65 -3.62
C TYR A 33 -11.63 2.45 -2.10
N ASN A 34 -12.86 2.35 -1.58
CA ASN A 34 -13.09 2.12 -0.16
C ASN A 34 -12.49 0.79 0.31
N ARG A 35 -12.71 -0.28 -0.46
CA ARG A 35 -12.15 -1.60 -0.16
C ARG A 35 -10.62 -1.58 -0.22
N PHE A 36 -10.05 -0.99 -1.26
CA PHE A 36 -8.61 -0.89 -1.44
C PHE A 36 -7.95 -0.11 -0.29
N HIS A 37 -8.50 1.04 0.07
CA HIS A 37 -8.04 1.81 1.21
C HIS A 37 -8.14 1.02 2.53
N ALA A 38 -9.26 0.32 2.77
CA ALA A 38 -9.43 -0.51 3.96
C ALA A 38 -8.35 -1.62 4.05
N LEU A 39 -8.05 -2.30 2.93
CA LEU A 39 -7.00 -3.33 2.87
C LEU A 39 -5.61 -2.75 3.15
N ILE A 40 -5.28 -1.58 2.60
CA ILE A 40 -4.00 -0.90 2.88
C ILE A 40 -3.88 -0.56 4.37
N VAL A 41 -4.93 0.02 4.95
CA VAL A 41 -4.97 0.40 6.37
C VAL A 41 -4.83 -0.83 7.26
N GLN A 42 -5.58 -1.90 6.97
CA GLN A 42 -5.49 -3.16 7.71
C GLN A 42 -4.08 -3.77 7.61
N ASN A 43 -3.52 -3.87 6.41
CA ASN A 43 -2.16 -4.39 6.21
C ASN A 43 -1.09 -3.57 6.97
N GLY A 44 -1.22 -2.24 6.99
CA GLY A 44 -0.35 -1.36 7.77
C GLY A 44 -0.50 -1.55 9.29
N LYS A 45 -1.71 -1.88 9.75
CA LYS A 45 -2.04 -2.16 11.15
C LYS A 45 -1.70 -3.58 11.60
N GLU A 46 -1.57 -4.55 10.70
CA GLU A 46 -1.26 -5.95 11.07
C GLU A 46 0.21 -6.27 10.81
N HIS A 47 0.74 -5.92 9.62
CA HIS A 47 2.05 -6.34 9.14
C HIS A 47 3.03 -5.19 8.93
N CYS A 48 2.65 -4.18 8.12
CA CYS A 48 3.55 -3.09 7.70
C CYS A 48 3.61 -1.94 8.73
N LYS A 49 3.78 -2.29 10.01
CA LYS A 49 3.91 -1.36 11.14
C LYS A 49 5.28 -0.66 11.14
N LYS A 50 5.48 0.27 12.09
CA LYS A 50 6.79 0.93 12.32
C LYS A 50 7.90 -0.12 12.53
N LYS A 51 7.67 -1.10 13.42
CA LYS A 51 8.45 -2.34 13.49
C LYS A 51 7.76 -3.37 12.59
N MET A 52 8.35 -3.61 11.42
CA MET A 52 7.78 -4.49 10.40
C MET A 52 7.60 -5.93 10.91
N HIS A 53 6.41 -6.49 10.67
CA HIS A 53 6.08 -7.89 10.94
C HIS A 53 5.71 -8.56 9.62
N CYS A 54 6.73 -8.87 8.82
CA CYS A 54 6.54 -9.35 7.45
C CYS A 54 6.00 -10.79 7.37
N LYS A 55 6.22 -11.61 8.41
CA LYS A 55 5.78 -13.00 8.44
C LYS A 55 4.26 -13.08 8.29
N GLY A 56 3.80 -13.78 7.25
CA GLY A 56 2.37 -13.95 6.97
C GLY A 56 1.70 -12.70 6.38
N CYS A 57 2.48 -11.69 5.98
CA CYS A 57 1.97 -10.57 5.20
C CYS A 57 1.53 -11.08 3.82
N PRO A 58 0.33 -10.72 3.31
CA PRO A 58 -0.09 -11.10 1.96
C PRO A 58 0.84 -10.60 0.85
N LEU A 59 1.64 -9.57 1.14
CA LEU A 59 2.59 -8.97 0.21
C LEU A 59 4.03 -9.45 0.48
N GLU A 60 4.24 -10.46 1.34
CA GLU A 60 5.58 -10.88 1.79
C GLU A 60 6.53 -11.23 0.64
N GLU A 61 6.03 -11.95 -0.37
CA GLU A 61 6.85 -12.44 -1.49
C GLU A 61 7.21 -11.33 -2.49
N ALA A 62 6.33 -10.34 -2.67
CA ALA A 62 6.52 -9.24 -3.62
C ALA A 62 7.11 -7.97 -2.98
N CYS A 63 7.23 -7.92 -1.65
CA CYS A 63 7.69 -6.74 -0.92
C CYS A 63 9.20 -6.78 -0.68
N GLN A 64 9.90 -5.70 -1.00
CA GLN A 64 11.34 -5.55 -0.75
C GLN A 64 11.70 -5.25 0.72
N LYS A 65 10.69 -5.15 1.60
CA LYS A 65 10.85 -4.98 3.05
C LYS A 65 11.76 -3.79 3.42
N LEU A 66 11.69 -2.70 2.65
CA LEU A 66 12.55 -1.53 2.82
C LEU A 66 12.37 -0.90 4.21
N SER A 67 13.47 -0.72 4.92
CA SER A 67 13.54 -0.12 6.25
C SER A 67 13.84 1.38 6.16
N SER A 68 13.00 2.14 5.46
CA SER A 68 13.01 3.60 5.54
C SER A 68 12.03 4.10 6.62
#